data_AF-A0ABD5ND96-F1
#
_entry.id   AF-A0ABD5ND96-F1
#
_cell.length_a   1.000
_cell.length_b   1.000
_cell.length_c   1.000
_cell.angle_alpha   90.00
_cell.angle_beta   90.00
_cell.angle_gamma   90.00
#
_symmetry.space_group_name_H-M   'P 1'
#
loop_
_entity.id
_entity.type
_entity.pdbx_description
1 polymer ?
#
loop_
_entity_poly.entity_id
_entity_poly.type
_entity_poly.pdbx_seq_one_letter_code
_entity_poly.pdbx_strand_id
1 'polypeptide(L)' 'MTEFDDHEKRDALREVANELRNEDSEEAERVAAIVHRVSDIYADDEDVDAQHVYLNMRNILEISEQGGIDR' A
#
# COMPACT_ATOMS: atom_id res chain seq x y z
N MET A 1 19.71 14.30 -3.39
CA MET A 1 18.51 13.84 -2.67
C MET A 1 18.98 13.44 -1.29
N THR A 2 18.36 13.97 -0.24
CA THR A 2 18.62 13.48 1.12
C THR A 2 18.13 12.03 1.17
N GLU A 3 18.99 11.10 1.57
CA GLU A 3 18.60 9.73 1.81
C GLU A 3 17.91 9.69 3.17
N PHE A 4 16.60 9.47 3.17
CA PHE A 4 15.82 9.23 4.38
C PHE A 4 16.11 7.81 4.87
N ASP A 5 16.13 7.60 6.19
CA ASP A 5 16.19 6.24 6.73
C ASP A 5 14.86 5.50 6.50
N ASP A 6 14.90 4.17 6.61
CA ASP A 6 13.74 3.34 6.28
C ASP A 6 12.59 3.50 7.28
N HIS A 7 12.87 3.78 8.56
CA HIS A 7 11.81 4.09 9.53
C HIS A 7 11.12 5.40 9.18
N GLU A 8 11.87 6.43 8.80
CA GLU A 8 11.32 7.72 8.38
C GLU A 8 10.41 7.56 7.15
N LYS A 9 10.84 6.77 6.14
CA LYS A 9 10.01 6.46 4.97
C LYS A 9 8.74 5.71 5.35
N ARG A 10 8.86 4.69 6.20
CA ARG A 10 7.73 3.88 6.68
C ARG A 10 6.70 4.75 7.40
N ASP A 11 7.16 5.56 8.34
CA ASP A 11 6.29 6.35 9.20
C ASP A 11 5.57 7.43 8.38
N ALA A 12 6.26 8.08 7.44
CA ALA A 12 5.63 9.02 6.50
C ALA A 12 4.55 8.36 5.64
N LEU A 13 4.80 7.16 5.10
CA LEU A 13 3.79 6.43 4.31
C LEU A 13 2.59 6.02 5.17
N ARG A 14 2.82 5.61 6.41
CA ARG A 14 1.75 5.24 7.34
C ARG A 14 0.91 6.44 7.76
N GLU A 15 1.52 7.61 7.94
CA GLU A 15 0.82 8.86 8.18
C GLU A 15 -0.13 9.19 7.02
N VAL A 16 0.38 9.19 5.79
CA VAL A 16 -0.44 9.42 4.58
C VAL A 16 -1.58 8.39 4.45
N ALA A 17 -1.30 7.11 4.70
CA ALA A 17 -2.33 6.07 4.68
C ALA A 17 -3.43 6.33 5.73
N ASN A 18 -3.07 6.81 6.91
CA ASN A 18 -4.03 7.16 7.95
C ASN A 18 -4.83 8.43 7.60
N GLU A 19 -4.21 9.43 6.99
CA GLU A 19 -4.91 10.62 6.49
C GLU A 19 -5.97 10.24 5.45
N LEU A 20 -5.61 9.38 4.50
CA LEU A 20 -6.52 8.90 3.45
C LEU A 20 -7.72 8.12 4.03
N ARG A 21 -7.54 7.37 5.12
CA ARG A 21 -8.66 6.68 5.80
C ARG A 21 -9.68 7.63 6.44
N ASN A 22 -9.32 8.89 6.66
CA ASN A 22 -10.26 9.89 7.17
C ASN A 22 -11.14 10.48 6.05
N GLU A 23 -10.82 10.22 4.79
CA GLU A 23 -11.70 10.56 3.67
C GLU A 23 -12.80 9.51 3.58
N ASP A 24 -14.07 9.93 3.70
CA ASP A 24 -15.26 9.05 3.62
C ASP A 24 -15.53 8.60 2.17
N SER A 25 -14.60 7.87 1.55
CA SER A 25 -14.77 7.30 0.21
C SER A 25 -14.09 5.94 0.06
N GLU A 26 -14.75 5.04 -0.69
CA GLU A 26 -14.19 3.71 -1.00
C GLU A 26 -12.88 3.80 -1.79
N GLU A 27 -12.72 4.84 -2.60
CA GLU A 27 -11.51 5.09 -3.37
C GLU A 27 -10.34 5.45 -2.43
N ALA A 28 -10.57 6.32 -1.44
CA ALA A 28 -9.55 6.67 -0.47
C ALA A 28 -9.15 5.48 0.42
N GLU A 29 -10.10 4.64 0.84
CA GLU A 29 -9.81 3.40 1.59
C GLU A 29 -8.88 2.46 0.79
N ARG A 30 -9.14 2.30 -0.52
CA ARG A 30 -8.28 1.48 -1.40
C ARG A 30 -6.89 2.08 -1.54
N VAL A 31 -6.78 3.40 -1.73
CA VAL A 31 -5.48 4.07 -1.83
C VAL A 31 -4.73 3.97 -0.51
N ALA A 32 -5.40 4.15 0.63
CA ALA A 32 -4.80 3.98 1.95
C ALA A 32 -4.22 2.59 2.16
N ALA A 33 -4.95 1.54 1.76
CA ALA A 33 -4.48 0.15 1.84
C ALA A 33 -3.22 -0.08 0.99
N ILE A 34 -3.15 0.51 -0.21
CA ILE A 34 -1.99 0.44 -1.09
C ILE A 34 -0.78 1.13 -0.46
N VAL A 35 -0.94 2.37 0.00
CA VAL A 35 0.14 3.16 0.60
C VAL A 35 0.68 2.47 1.85
N HIS A 36 -0.21 1.90 2.67
CA HIS A 36 0.19 1.11 3.81
C HIS A 36 1.02 -0.12 3.39
N ARG A 37 0.61 -0.85 2.35
CA ARG A 37 1.32 -2.04 1.88
C ARG A 37 2.71 -1.70 1.32
N VAL A 38 2.86 -0.52 0.71
CA VAL A 38 4.18 -0.02 0.30
C VAL A 38 5.06 0.30 1.50
N SER A 39 4.48 0.77 2.62
CA SER A 39 5.24 1.05 3.85
C SER A 39 5.93 -0.19 4.42
N ASP A 40 5.34 -1.37 4.22
CA ASP A 40 5.84 -2.64 4.72
C ASP A 40 7.21 -3.01 4.13
N ILE A 41 7.56 -2.48 2.94
CA ILE A 41 8.90 -2.66 2.31
C ILE A 41 10.02 -2.08 3.20
N TYR A 42 9.69 -1.11 4.04
CA TYR A 42 10.63 -0.40 4.91
C TYR A 42 10.56 -0.89 6.37
N ALA A 43 9.80 -1.96 6.66
CA ALA A 43 9.72 -2.55 7.99
C ALA A 43 10.75 -3.69 8.14
N ASP A 44 11.66 -3.58 9.11
CA ASP A 44 12.71 -4.60 9.35
C ASP A 44 12.16 -6.00 9.71
N ASP A 45 10.91 -6.05 10.19
CA ASP A 45 10.23 -7.28 10.60
C ASP A 45 9.37 -7.93 9.50
N GLU A 46 9.23 -7.27 8.35
CA GLU A 46 8.47 -7.81 7.20
C GLU A 46 9.40 -8.27 6.08
N ASP A 47 9.25 -9.53 5.65
CA ASP A 47 9.90 -10.06 4.45
C ASP A 47 9.08 -9.68 3.21
N VAL A 48 9.01 -8.37 2.94
CA VAL A 48 8.22 -7.79 1.85
C VAL A 48 9.13 -6.97 0.94
N ASP A 49 9.23 -7.40 -0.31
CA ASP A 49 9.94 -6.64 -1.33
C ASP A 49 8.97 -5.87 -2.25
N ALA A 50 9.50 -4.86 -2.96
CA ALA A 50 8.73 -4.03 -3.87
C ALA A 50 8.10 -4.82 -5.03
N GLN A 51 8.72 -5.91 -5.47
CA GLN A 51 8.18 -6.77 -6.52
C GLN A 51 6.94 -7.52 -6.02
N HIS A 52 6.94 -7.95 -4.76
CA HIS A 52 5.83 -8.61 -4.11
C HIS A 52 4.62 -7.67 -3.98
N VAL A 53 4.85 -6.42 -3.57
CA VAL A 53 3.80 -5.39 -3.51
C VAL A 53 3.22 -5.14 -4.90
N TYR A 54 4.08 -4.98 -5.91
CA TYR A 54 3.64 -4.78 -7.31
C TYR A 54 2.81 -5.95 -7.84
N LEU A 55 3.27 -7.19 -7.66
CA LEU A 55 2.55 -8.38 -8.13
C LEU A 55 1.21 -8.55 -7.42
N ASN A 56 1.15 -8.27 -6.12
CA ASN A 56 -0.09 -8.32 -5.35
C ASN A 56 -1.10 -7.28 -5.86
N MET A 57 -0.67 -6.04 -6.04
CA MET A 57 -1.52 -4.96 -6.58
C MET A 57 -2.01 -5.27 -8.00
N ARG A 58 -1.11 -5.72 -8.88
CA ARG A 58 -1.48 -6.08 -10.25
C ARG A 58 -2.57 -7.15 -10.26
N ASN A 59 -2.42 -8.19 -9.44
CA ASN A 59 -3.41 -9.26 -9.33
C ASN A 59 -4.76 -8.74 -8.82
N ILE A 60 -4.78 -7.86 -7.82
CA ILE A 60 -6.01 -7.24 -7.31
C ILE A 60 -6.74 -6.46 -8.41
N LEU A 61 -6.00 -5.68 -9.22
CA LEU A 61 -6.57 -4.92 -10.34
C LEU A 61 -7.12 -5.85 -11.42
N GLU A 62 -6.36 -6.88 -11.82
CA GLU A 62 -6.79 -7.87 -12.82
C GLU A 62 -8.07 -8.61 -12.40
N ILE A 63 -8.20 -8.98 -11.12
CA ILE A 63 -9.41 -9.61 -10.56
C ILE A 63 -10.57 -8.61 -10.53
N SER A 64 -10.31 -7.36 -10.16
CA SER A 64 -11.34 -6.31 -10.09
C SER A 64 -11.93 -6.02 -11.48
N GLU A 65 -11.09 -5.95 -12.52
CA GLU A 65 -11.52 -5.81 -13.92
C GLU A 65 -12.36 -7.01 -14.40
N GLN A 66 -12.09 -8.20 -13.86
CA GLN A 66 -12.83 -9.43 -14.15
C GLN A 66 -14.13 -9.59 -13.34
N GLY A 67 -14.52 -8.60 -12.54
CA GLY A 67 -15.78 -8.61 -11.78
C GLY A 67 -15.70 -9.24 -10.40
N GLY A 68 -14.50 -9.42 -9.82
CA GLY A 68 -14.30 -9.98 -8.49
C GLY A 68 -14.11 -11.50 -8.46
N ILE A 69 -13.94 -12.05 -7.25
CA ILE A 69 -13.70 -13.50 -7.03
C ILE A 69 -14.99 -14.33 -7.14
N ASP A 70 -16.16 -13.70 -7.00
CA ASP A 70 -17.47 -14.36 -6.95
C ASP A 70 -18.15 -14.56 -8.32
N ARG A 71 -17.36 -14.77 -9.38
CA ARG A 71 -17.85 -15.17 -10.71
C ARG A 71 -17.67 -16.65 -10.97
#